data_AF-A0A9X9X2J0-F1
#
_entry.id   AF-A0A9X9X2J0-F1
#
_cell.length_a   1.000
_cell.length_b   1.000
_cell.length_c   1.000
_cell.angle_alpha   90.00
_cell.angle_beta   90.00
_cell.angle_gamma   90.00
#
_symmetry.space_group_name_H-M   'P 1'
#
loop_
_entity.id
_entity.type
_entity.pdbx_description
1 polymer ?
#
loop_
_entity_poly.entity_id
_entity_poly.type
_entity_poly.pdbx_seq_one_letter_code
_entity_poly.pdbx_strand_id
1 'polypeptide(L)'
;MKLRIGQDIEVAIECVRPTGGRHLFVQGRIAWNRGGEAPDLWLLAHGLPLESLLDLRHERPDITAAPGEDRVIQGFILIAGRAGGPAGMEGFALGAGALAFALPREGLGAPVAEVLARLPWDMAFAVLDAAARDEGLATLLLPDAFAGWIAAVPTLEPSARDQHGLARMDAIASPLGECAVAVTLPRPLARGETLRAVALLPGEDGPRATLLEGPPPLYGETAVTLYGCLHPADQAPAAVPFDLLVELRRPEGGTWFRTTPRLHPAPGFLRMLQDLSAAGEPTDGFGWLRGVLESRRAAFDRAFAAQSPPTAPPPPEAPVVAVLHAVDDPFAARLVFLAAPEIERRAAEVLVLGPREAAAAAADVFLQRGRIPTRTGLDLAATVRRGTYARAALVPVDPPALAEALLEDGMEALFAHRIGGAALAPLLRLAAAAGTPDGAETFGRMARMLKDWSDGREVHVRPERAAGAAGHLIAEHLAALWRGAAPAFGRAATA
;
A
#
# COMPACT_ATOMS: atom_id res chain seq x y z
N MET A 1 5.66 10.74 39.92
CA MET A 1 4.80 11.49 40.87
C MET A 1 3.94 10.50 41.62
N LYS A 2 3.84 10.59 42.94
CA LYS A 2 3.06 9.65 43.76
C LYS A 2 1.93 10.41 44.48
N LEU A 3 0.70 9.92 44.36
CA LEU A 3 -0.50 10.53 44.90
C LEU A 3 -1.26 9.49 45.73
N ARG A 4 -1.68 9.87 46.93
CA ARG A 4 -2.50 9.03 47.80
C ARG A 4 -3.92 9.60 47.84
N ILE A 5 -4.91 8.74 47.59
CA ILE A 5 -6.32 9.07 47.44
C ILE A 5 -7.05 8.39 48.59
N GLY A 6 -7.35 9.15 49.64
CA GLY A 6 -7.87 8.59 50.89
C GLY A 6 -6.86 7.65 51.56
N GLN A 7 -7.35 6.66 52.30
CA GLN A 7 -6.48 5.63 52.90
C GLN A 7 -6.21 4.45 51.96
N ASP A 8 -7.05 4.26 50.95
CA ASP A 8 -7.23 2.97 50.29
C ASP A 8 -6.70 2.90 48.87
N ILE A 9 -6.48 4.03 48.20
CA ILE A 9 -5.99 4.07 46.82
C ILE A 9 -4.70 4.91 46.74
N GLU A 10 -3.74 4.42 45.97
CA GLU A 10 -2.49 5.10 45.67
C GLU A 10 -2.24 5.04 44.17
N VAL A 11 -2.03 6.19 43.54
CA VAL A 11 -1.68 6.29 42.12
C VAL A 11 -0.28 6.86 42.01
N ALA A 12 0.61 6.15 41.33
CA ALA A 12 1.93 6.66 40.99
C ALA A 12 2.07 6.78 39.47
N ILE A 13 2.29 8.00 39.02
CA ILE A 13 2.48 8.33 37.61
C ILE A 13 3.97 8.31 37.31
N GLU A 14 4.33 7.46 36.36
CA GLU A 14 5.70 7.15 35.98
C GLU A 14 6.07 7.85 34.67
N CYS A 15 5.12 8.04 33.76
CA CYS A 15 5.30 8.79 32.53
C CYS A 15 4.03 9.58 32.16
N VAL A 16 4.20 10.84 31.75
CA VAL A 16 3.14 11.65 31.11
C VAL A 16 3.75 12.30 29.89
N ARG A 17 3.08 12.17 28.74
CA ARG A 17 3.51 12.84 27.51
C ARG A 17 2.31 13.28 26.66
N PRO A 18 2.20 14.59 26.33
CA PRO A 18 1.32 15.03 25.25
C PRO A 18 1.77 14.38 23.94
N THR A 19 0.84 13.76 23.22
CA THR A 19 1.08 13.09 21.94
C THR A 19 0.29 13.81 20.85
N GLY A 20 0.98 14.36 19.86
CA GLY A 20 0.38 15.33 18.94
C GLY A 20 -0.27 16.54 19.63
N GLY A 21 -1.09 17.30 18.91
CA GLY A 21 -1.76 18.50 19.44
C GLY A 21 -3.02 18.24 20.30
N ARG A 22 -3.45 16.97 20.42
CA ARG A 22 -4.77 16.59 20.97
C ARG A 22 -4.79 15.31 21.81
N HIS A 23 -3.68 14.60 21.96
CA HIS A 23 -3.65 13.35 22.71
C HIS A 23 -2.75 13.43 23.94
N LEU A 24 -3.01 12.54 24.89
CA LEU A 24 -2.22 12.39 26.10
C LEU A 24 -1.91 10.93 26.33
N PHE A 25 -0.64 10.61 26.48
CA PHE A 25 -0.15 9.33 26.97
C PHE A 25 0.15 9.45 28.47
N VAL A 26 -0.42 8.56 29.27
CA VAL A 26 -0.15 8.46 30.70
C VAL A 26 0.14 7.01 31.04
N GLN A 27 1.27 6.77 31.68
CA GLN A 27 1.63 5.47 32.22
C GLN A 27 1.98 5.59 33.69
N GLY A 28 1.57 4.58 34.45
CA GLY A 28 1.84 4.52 35.88
C GLY A 28 1.40 3.22 36.49
N ARG A 29 1.18 3.29 37.80
CA ARG A 29 0.63 2.21 38.59
C ARG A 29 -0.44 2.73 39.54
N ILE A 30 -1.38 1.86 39.84
CA ILE A 30 -2.38 2.05 40.86
C ILE A 30 -2.28 0.91 41.87
N ALA A 31 -2.40 1.25 43.15
CA ALA A 31 -2.45 0.30 44.23
C ALA A 31 -3.71 0.54 45.07
N TRP A 32 -4.41 -0.52 45.46
CA TRP A 32 -5.62 -0.44 46.28
C TRP A 32 -5.71 -1.61 47.26
N ASN A 33 -6.52 -1.49 48.31
CA ASN A 33 -6.67 -2.55 49.32
C ASN A 33 -7.28 -3.82 48.71
N ARG A 34 -6.71 -4.98 49.05
CA ARG A 34 -7.20 -6.28 48.62
C ARG A 34 -8.60 -6.51 49.21
N GLY A 35 -9.57 -6.81 48.33
CA GLY A 35 -11.00 -6.93 48.68
C GLY A 35 -11.86 -5.72 48.29
N GLY A 36 -11.25 -4.60 47.88
CA GLY A 36 -11.95 -3.50 47.22
C GLY A 36 -12.03 -3.66 45.70
N GLU A 37 -12.98 -2.96 45.06
CA GLU A 37 -13.08 -2.89 43.60
C GLU A 37 -11.89 -2.11 42.99
N ALA A 38 -11.45 -2.54 41.80
CA ALA A 38 -10.39 -1.85 41.07
C ALA A 38 -10.85 -0.44 40.68
N PRO A 39 -10.08 0.63 40.94
CA PRO A 39 -10.53 1.98 40.63
C PRO A 39 -10.53 2.25 39.13
N ASP A 40 -11.65 2.77 38.64
CA ASP A 40 -11.74 3.34 37.29
C ASP A 40 -10.81 4.55 37.17
N LEU A 41 -10.05 4.58 36.08
CA LEU A 41 -9.20 5.73 35.73
C LEU A 41 -9.82 6.46 34.55
N TRP A 42 -9.72 7.78 34.58
CA TRP A 42 -10.24 8.63 33.52
C TRP A 42 -9.37 9.89 33.39
N LEU A 43 -9.37 10.49 32.21
CA LEU A 43 -8.57 11.67 31.92
C LEU A 43 -9.48 12.86 31.63
N LEU A 44 -9.07 14.04 32.09
CA LEU A 44 -9.70 15.31 31.79
C LEU A 44 -8.75 16.22 31.02
N ALA A 45 -9.31 17.09 30.20
CA ALA A 45 -8.68 18.34 29.78
C ALA A 45 -9.61 19.51 30.09
N HIS A 46 -9.12 20.52 30.79
CA HIS A 46 -9.92 21.68 31.21
C HIS A 46 -11.23 21.32 31.96
N GLY A 47 -11.20 20.25 32.77
CA GLY A 47 -12.39 19.78 33.49
C GLY A 47 -13.39 18.97 32.67
N LEU A 48 -13.13 18.73 31.38
CA LEU A 48 -13.97 17.91 30.51
C LEU A 48 -13.36 16.53 30.27
N PRO A 49 -14.16 15.46 30.26
CA PRO A 49 -13.67 14.09 30.01
C PRO A 49 -13.07 13.96 28.61
N LEU A 50 -11.94 13.28 28.55
CA LEU A 50 -11.33 12.83 27.32
C LEU A 50 -11.87 11.45 26.93
N GLU A 51 -11.94 11.22 25.62
CA GLU A 51 -12.26 9.91 25.09
C GLU A 51 -11.04 8.99 25.25
N SER A 52 -11.23 7.86 25.92
CA SER A 52 -10.18 6.86 26.06
C SER A 52 -10.01 6.11 24.75
N LEU A 53 -8.86 6.30 24.10
CA LEU A 53 -8.47 5.58 22.89
C LEU A 53 -7.84 4.23 23.24
N LEU A 54 -7.17 4.16 24.39
CA LEU A 54 -6.55 2.94 24.92
C LEU A 54 -6.52 2.99 26.45
N ASP A 55 -7.06 1.96 27.10
CA ASP A 55 -6.85 1.67 28.53
C ASP A 55 -6.33 0.24 28.66
N LEU A 56 -5.06 0.11 29.03
CA LEU A 56 -4.42 -1.17 29.30
C LEU A 56 -4.07 -1.26 30.78
N ARG A 57 -4.35 -2.43 31.36
CA ARG A 57 -4.02 -2.75 32.74
C ARG A 57 -3.17 -4.00 32.80
N HIS A 58 -2.15 -4.00 33.66
CA HIS A 58 -1.16 -5.07 33.67
C HIS A 58 -0.56 -5.33 35.05
N GLU A 59 -0.04 -6.52 35.26
CA GLU A 59 0.65 -6.85 36.52
C GLU A 59 1.99 -6.12 36.61
N ARG A 60 2.41 -5.79 37.84
CA ARG A 60 3.70 -5.18 38.17
C ARG A 60 4.48 -6.08 39.13
N PRO A 61 5.02 -7.22 38.67
CA PRO A 61 5.75 -8.15 39.52
C PRO A 61 7.05 -7.53 40.07
N ASP A 62 7.54 -6.47 39.43
CA ASP A 62 8.70 -5.68 39.87
C ASP A 62 8.41 -4.80 41.10
N ILE A 63 7.14 -4.66 41.50
CA ILE A 63 6.72 -3.84 42.63
C ILE A 63 5.93 -4.68 43.63
N THR A 64 6.50 -4.88 44.80
CA THR A 64 5.83 -5.50 45.94
C THR A 64 5.24 -4.45 46.87
N ALA A 65 4.05 -4.71 47.41
CA ALA A 65 3.50 -3.92 48.50
C ALA A 65 4.44 -3.92 49.71
N ALA A 66 4.41 -2.86 50.52
CA ALA A 66 5.24 -2.80 51.71
C ALA A 66 4.84 -3.92 52.70
N PRO A 67 5.77 -4.45 53.51
CA PRO A 67 5.45 -5.47 54.50
C PRO A 67 4.30 -5.02 55.42
N GLY A 68 3.22 -5.82 55.48
CA GLY A 68 2.02 -5.51 56.28
C GLY A 68 0.91 -4.76 55.54
N GLU A 69 1.13 -4.34 54.28
CA GLU A 69 0.07 -3.79 53.43
C GLU A 69 -0.60 -4.89 52.60
N ASP A 70 -1.90 -5.11 52.80
CA ASP A 70 -2.70 -6.01 51.95
C ASP A 70 -3.24 -5.26 50.73
N ARG A 71 -2.38 -5.02 49.74
CA ARG A 71 -2.69 -4.23 48.54
C ARG A 71 -2.50 -5.01 47.25
N VAL A 72 -3.38 -4.76 46.29
CA VAL A 72 -3.23 -5.14 44.89
C VAL A 72 -2.53 -4.00 44.17
N ILE A 73 -1.54 -4.30 43.33
CA ILE A 73 -0.79 -3.32 42.53
C ILE A 73 -0.95 -3.69 41.06
N GLN A 74 -1.33 -2.71 40.25
CA GLN A 74 -1.51 -2.87 38.82
C GLN A 74 -0.89 -1.69 38.07
N GLY A 75 -0.15 -1.98 37.01
CA GLY A 75 0.29 -0.99 36.04
C GLY A 75 -0.85 -0.59 35.13
N PHE A 76 -0.79 0.62 34.58
CA PHE A 76 -1.74 1.09 33.59
C PHE A 76 -1.06 1.92 32.50
N ILE A 77 -1.65 1.89 31.31
CA ILE A 77 -1.37 2.79 30.19
C ILE A 77 -2.70 3.36 29.72
N LEU A 78 -2.79 4.68 29.69
CA LEU A 78 -3.93 5.42 29.18
C LEU A 78 -3.47 6.27 27.99
N ILE A 79 -4.14 6.12 26.86
CA ILE A 79 -4.07 7.05 25.74
C ILE A 79 -5.46 7.65 25.57
N ALA A 80 -5.58 8.97 25.68
CA ALA A 80 -6.86 9.64 25.51
C ALA A 80 -6.75 10.84 24.58
N GLY A 81 -7.87 11.13 23.90
CA GLY A 81 -7.99 12.16 22.90
C GLY A 81 -9.27 12.98 23.03
N ARG A 82 -9.37 14.03 22.22
CA ARG A 82 -10.59 14.82 22.08
C ARG A 82 -11.04 14.82 20.64
N ALA A 83 -12.18 14.17 20.36
CA ALA A 83 -12.86 14.29 19.08
C ALA A 83 -13.31 15.75 18.85
N GLY A 84 -12.80 16.41 17.80
CA GLY A 84 -13.38 17.66 17.26
C GLY A 84 -13.18 18.98 18.04
N GLY A 85 -12.09 19.19 18.79
CA GLY A 85 -11.79 20.46 19.49
C GLY A 85 -10.64 21.30 18.89
N PRO A 86 -10.45 22.58 19.30
CA PRO A 86 -9.28 23.36 18.89
C PRO A 86 -7.96 22.67 19.29
N ALA A 87 -6.93 22.81 18.46
CA ALA A 87 -5.59 22.32 18.79
C ALA A 87 -5.02 23.17 19.93
N GLY A 88 -4.62 22.54 21.02
CA GLY A 88 -4.24 23.22 22.26
C GLY A 88 -5.02 22.67 23.44
N MET A 89 -4.36 21.80 24.20
CA MET A 89 -4.92 21.22 25.43
C MET A 89 -3.99 21.62 26.57
N GLU A 90 -4.44 22.54 27.40
CA GLU A 90 -3.74 22.93 28.63
C GLU A 90 -4.49 22.35 29.84
N GLY A 91 -3.79 22.01 30.92
CA GLY A 91 -4.45 21.54 32.14
C GLY A 91 -5.13 20.17 32.00
N PHE A 92 -4.30 19.12 31.86
CA PHE A 92 -4.74 17.75 31.96
C PHE A 92 -4.93 17.34 33.43
N ALA A 93 -5.87 16.44 33.71
CA ALA A 93 -5.98 15.80 35.01
C ALA A 93 -6.23 14.29 34.88
N LEU A 94 -5.66 13.51 35.79
CA LEU A 94 -5.97 12.10 35.98
C LEU A 94 -6.95 11.95 37.13
N GLY A 95 -8.07 11.31 36.86
CA GLY A 95 -9.06 10.91 37.84
C GLY A 95 -8.91 9.45 38.23
N ALA A 96 -9.17 9.16 39.50
CA ALA A 96 -9.29 7.81 40.05
C ALA A 96 -10.39 7.80 41.12
N GLY A 97 -11.45 7.02 40.89
CA GLY A 97 -12.67 7.11 41.70
C GLY A 97 -13.30 8.51 41.61
N ALA A 98 -13.60 9.14 42.75
CA ALA A 98 -14.27 10.45 42.83
C ALA A 98 -13.32 11.67 42.83
N LEU A 99 -12.01 11.46 42.69
CA LEU A 99 -11.00 12.52 42.79
C LEU A 99 -10.19 12.65 41.50
N ALA A 100 -9.81 13.90 41.16
CA ALA A 100 -8.97 14.22 40.01
C ALA A 100 -7.78 15.08 40.41
N PHE A 101 -6.65 14.87 39.74
CA PHE A 101 -5.38 15.52 40.05
C PHE A 101 -4.75 16.07 38.79
N ALA A 102 -4.26 17.31 38.86
CA ALA A 102 -3.60 17.96 37.73
C ALA A 102 -2.32 17.20 37.33
N LEU A 103 -2.14 17.03 36.03
CA LEU A 103 -0.95 16.48 35.41
C LEU A 103 -0.03 17.61 34.91
N PRO A 104 1.29 17.43 35.00
CA PRO A 104 2.24 18.44 34.53
C PRO A 104 2.23 18.58 33.01
N ARG A 105 2.36 19.83 32.54
CA ARG A 105 2.23 20.19 31.12
C ARG A 105 3.43 19.77 30.27
N GLU A 106 4.64 19.86 30.81
CA GLU A 106 5.89 19.57 30.08
C GLU A 106 6.16 18.05 29.92
N GLY A 107 5.24 17.24 30.45
CA GLY A 107 5.45 15.82 30.69
C GLY A 107 6.18 15.58 32.00
N LEU A 108 6.27 14.31 32.37
CA LEU A 108 6.91 13.87 33.62
C LEU A 108 7.48 12.48 33.41
N GLY A 109 8.65 12.24 33.98
CA GLY A 109 9.16 10.89 34.20
C GLY A 109 10.08 10.38 33.08
N ALA A 110 10.14 9.05 32.94
CA ALA A 110 11.03 8.40 31.99
C ALA A 110 10.66 8.73 30.53
N PRO A 111 11.63 8.72 29.59
CA PRO A 111 11.33 8.82 28.17
C PRO A 111 10.30 7.77 27.73
N VAL A 112 9.32 8.18 26.91
CA VAL A 112 8.26 7.27 26.41
C VAL A 112 8.87 6.02 25.77
N ALA A 113 9.96 6.15 25.02
CA ALA A 113 10.64 5.02 24.40
C ALA A 113 11.13 3.98 25.43
N GLU A 114 11.67 4.41 26.57
CA GLU A 114 12.12 3.48 27.62
C GLU A 114 10.95 2.77 28.32
N VAL A 115 9.82 3.45 28.46
CA VAL A 115 8.60 2.88 29.06
C VAL A 115 8.02 1.83 28.12
N LEU A 116 7.87 2.17 26.84
CA LEU A 116 7.33 1.26 25.82
C LEU A 116 8.22 0.03 25.60
N ALA A 117 9.55 0.20 25.63
CA ALA A 117 10.51 -0.90 25.44
C ALA A 117 10.44 -2.00 26.53
N ARG A 118 9.79 -1.73 27.67
CA ARG A 118 9.65 -2.68 28.79
C ARG A 118 8.30 -3.40 28.81
N LEU A 119 7.40 -3.07 27.88
CA LEU A 119 6.06 -3.62 27.90
C LEU A 119 6.02 -5.09 27.46
N PRO A 120 5.08 -5.87 28.01
CA PRO A 120 4.67 -7.14 27.42
C PRO A 120 4.24 -6.96 25.94
N TRP A 121 4.39 -8.03 25.16
CA TRP A 121 4.25 -7.97 23.70
C TRP A 121 2.85 -7.60 23.23
N ASP A 122 1.83 -8.13 23.89
CA ASP A 122 0.42 -7.83 23.66
C ASP A 122 0.10 -6.34 23.88
N MET A 123 0.74 -5.73 24.88
CA MET A 123 0.54 -4.32 25.21
C MET A 123 1.29 -3.40 24.26
N ALA A 124 2.53 -3.76 23.88
CA ALA A 124 3.27 -3.04 22.85
C ALA A 124 2.50 -3.04 21.52
N PHE A 125 1.94 -4.18 21.12
CA PHE A 125 1.10 -4.28 19.93
C PHE A 125 -0.18 -3.44 20.05
N ALA A 126 -0.86 -3.45 21.20
CA ALA A 126 -2.05 -2.62 21.41
C ALA A 126 -1.75 -1.10 21.30
N VAL A 127 -0.57 -0.65 21.74
CA VAL A 127 -0.12 0.74 21.53
C VAL A 127 0.16 1.02 20.05
N LEU A 128 0.79 0.09 19.33
CA LEU A 128 1.01 0.21 17.87
C LEU A 128 -0.31 0.22 17.09
N ASP A 129 -1.26 -0.65 17.45
CA ASP A 129 -2.60 -0.74 16.88
C ASP A 129 -3.37 0.57 17.11
N ALA A 130 -3.27 1.17 18.29
CA ALA A 130 -3.84 2.49 18.57
C ALA A 130 -3.17 3.58 17.73
N ALA A 131 -1.83 3.58 17.64
CA ALA A 131 -1.09 4.56 16.85
C ALA A 131 -1.33 4.43 15.33
N ALA A 132 -1.65 3.23 14.85
CA ALA A 132 -2.04 2.99 13.45
C ALA A 132 -3.46 3.46 13.13
N ARG A 133 -4.34 3.62 14.12
CA ARG A 133 -5.72 4.11 13.95
C ARG A 133 -5.86 5.63 14.05
N ASP A 134 -4.92 6.30 14.71
CA ASP A 134 -4.96 7.74 14.94
C ASP A 134 -3.61 8.38 14.60
N GLU A 135 -3.57 9.16 13.51
CA GLU A 135 -2.36 9.87 13.07
C GLU A 135 -1.79 10.83 14.14
N GLY A 136 -2.64 11.35 15.03
CA GLY A 136 -2.22 12.20 16.13
C GLY A 136 -1.39 11.46 17.19
N LEU A 137 -1.36 10.13 17.14
CA LEU A 137 -0.52 9.28 17.97
C LEU A 137 0.80 8.88 17.30
N ALA A 138 1.07 9.32 16.07
CA ALA A 138 2.31 8.99 15.35
C ALA A 138 3.59 9.32 16.16
N THR A 139 3.55 10.34 17.03
CA THR A 139 4.67 10.68 17.94
C THR A 139 5.05 9.58 18.95
N LEU A 140 4.19 8.58 19.16
CA LEU A 140 4.50 7.41 19.98
C LEU A 140 5.33 6.37 19.21
N LEU A 141 5.31 6.40 17.88
CA LEU A 141 6.09 5.53 17.00
C LEU A 141 7.54 6.01 16.95
N LEU A 142 8.25 5.94 18.07
CA LEU A 142 9.67 6.27 18.10
C LEU A 142 10.48 5.05 17.62
N PRO A 143 11.51 5.21 16.75
CA PRO A 143 12.28 4.09 16.21
C PRO A 143 12.79 3.13 17.28
N ASP A 144 13.29 3.69 18.38
CA ASP A 144 13.92 2.92 19.46
C ASP A 144 12.92 2.31 20.44
N ALA A 145 11.69 2.84 20.50
CA ALA A 145 10.69 2.41 21.49
C ALA A 145 10.24 0.96 21.27
N PHE A 146 10.17 0.54 20.01
CA PHE A 146 9.69 -0.79 19.63
C PHE A 146 10.80 -1.66 19.05
N ALA A 147 11.99 -1.12 18.77
CA ALA A 147 13.06 -1.85 18.08
C ALA A 147 13.40 -3.21 18.74
N GLY A 148 13.58 -3.22 20.06
CA GLY A 148 13.88 -4.46 20.80
C GLY A 148 12.73 -5.47 20.75
N TRP A 149 11.49 -4.99 20.82
CA TRP A 149 10.31 -5.83 20.71
C TRP A 149 10.14 -6.40 19.30
N ILE A 150 10.18 -5.56 18.26
CA ILE A 150 10.08 -5.94 16.84
C ILE A 150 11.17 -6.96 16.48
N ALA A 151 12.40 -6.74 16.95
CA ALA A 151 13.52 -7.64 16.69
C ALA A 151 13.33 -9.03 17.34
N ALA A 152 12.55 -9.13 18.41
CA ALA A 152 12.25 -10.40 19.08
C ALA A 152 11.11 -11.17 18.41
N VAL A 153 10.27 -10.52 17.59
CA VAL A 153 9.16 -11.18 16.89
C VAL A 153 9.70 -12.19 15.86
N PRO A 154 9.21 -13.45 15.85
CA PRO A 154 9.59 -14.45 14.86
C PRO A 154 9.39 -13.94 13.44
N THR A 155 10.45 -14.00 12.63
CA THR A 155 10.40 -13.59 11.23
C THR A 155 10.08 -14.79 10.35
N LEU A 156 9.04 -14.68 9.54
CA LEU A 156 8.60 -15.69 8.58
C LEU A 156 8.94 -15.24 7.17
N GLU A 157 9.23 -16.22 6.32
CA GLU A 157 9.34 -15.98 4.89
C GLU A 157 7.96 -15.57 4.32
N PRO A 158 7.90 -14.73 3.27
CA PRO A 158 6.63 -14.20 2.75
C PRO A 158 5.73 -15.22 2.05
N SER A 159 6.15 -16.50 1.99
CA SER A 159 5.37 -17.65 1.55
C SER A 159 5.63 -18.85 2.47
N ALA A 160 5.71 -18.60 3.79
CA ALA A 160 5.95 -19.62 4.79
C ALA A 160 4.84 -20.67 4.84
N ARG A 161 5.21 -21.92 5.11
CA ARG A 161 4.30 -23.05 5.28
C ARG A 161 4.66 -23.84 6.53
N ASP A 162 3.65 -24.38 7.20
CA ASP A 162 3.78 -25.26 8.37
C ASP A 162 4.68 -24.69 9.49
N GLN A 163 4.51 -23.40 9.81
CA GLN A 163 5.36 -22.67 10.76
C GLN A 163 4.53 -21.98 11.83
N HIS A 164 4.96 -22.12 13.09
CA HIS A 164 4.39 -21.40 14.26
C HIS A 164 2.85 -21.44 14.39
N GLY A 165 2.24 -22.58 14.05
CA GLY A 165 0.79 -22.77 14.12
C GLY A 165 0.02 -22.20 12.92
N LEU A 166 0.72 -21.82 11.85
CA LEU A 166 0.16 -21.45 10.54
C LEU A 166 0.40 -22.59 9.55
N ALA A 167 -0.60 -22.90 8.72
CA ALA A 167 -0.45 -23.80 7.58
C ALA A 167 0.24 -23.08 6.41
N ARG A 168 -0.13 -21.81 6.19
CA ARG A 168 0.45 -20.98 5.14
C ARG A 168 0.35 -19.49 5.50
N MET A 169 1.31 -18.68 5.06
CA MET A 169 1.19 -17.23 5.06
C MET A 169 1.77 -16.68 3.76
N ASP A 170 1.02 -15.80 3.08
CA ASP A 170 1.50 -15.02 1.95
C ASP A 170 1.33 -13.52 2.22
N ALA A 171 2.40 -12.75 2.02
CA ALA A 171 2.40 -11.31 2.18
C ALA A 171 2.88 -10.63 0.89
N ILE A 172 2.04 -9.75 0.34
CA ILE A 172 2.28 -9.08 -0.93
C ILE A 172 2.02 -7.57 -0.80
N ALA A 173 2.79 -6.78 -1.54
CA ALA A 173 2.61 -5.34 -1.64
C ALA A 173 2.66 -4.86 -3.09
N SER A 174 2.06 -3.72 -3.37
CA SER A 174 2.10 -3.06 -4.67
C SER A 174 2.98 -1.81 -4.65
N PRO A 175 3.54 -1.41 -5.80
CA PRO A 175 4.21 -0.12 -5.97
C PRO A 175 3.36 1.13 -5.72
N LEU A 176 2.08 0.97 -5.40
CA LEU A 176 1.18 2.08 -5.07
C LEU A 176 0.92 2.18 -3.56
N GLY A 177 1.61 1.37 -2.76
CA GLY A 177 1.38 1.30 -1.32
C GLY A 177 0.19 0.43 -0.94
N GLU A 178 -0.30 -0.45 -1.81
CA GLU A 178 -1.30 -1.45 -1.41
C GLU A 178 -0.57 -2.63 -0.77
N CYS A 179 -1.15 -3.21 0.27
CA CYS A 179 -0.58 -4.34 0.98
C CYS A 179 -1.66 -5.36 1.32
N ALA A 180 -1.36 -6.64 1.17
CA ALA A 180 -2.24 -7.71 1.59
C ALA A 180 -1.45 -8.82 2.27
N VAL A 181 -2.04 -9.40 3.31
CA VAL A 181 -1.54 -10.61 3.94
C VAL A 181 -2.66 -11.63 3.99
N ALA A 182 -2.38 -12.83 3.48
CA ALA A 182 -3.26 -13.97 3.56
C ALA A 182 -2.64 -15.01 4.48
N VAL A 183 -3.42 -15.49 5.43
CA VAL A 183 -3.01 -16.49 6.42
C VAL A 183 -3.94 -17.67 6.32
N THR A 184 -3.38 -18.86 6.10
CA THR A 184 -4.10 -20.12 6.25
C THR A 184 -3.71 -20.77 7.57
N LEU A 185 -4.70 -21.08 8.38
CA LEU A 185 -4.58 -21.75 9.66
C LEU A 185 -4.81 -23.26 9.47
N PRO A 186 -4.18 -24.11 10.30
CA PRO A 186 -4.39 -25.56 10.26
C PRO A 186 -5.78 -25.98 10.74
N ARG A 187 -6.53 -25.06 11.37
CA ARG A 187 -7.90 -25.25 11.82
C ARG A 187 -8.72 -23.97 11.59
N PRO A 188 -10.06 -24.09 11.49
CA PRO A 188 -10.92 -22.92 11.46
C PRO A 188 -10.70 -21.97 12.65
N LEU A 189 -10.85 -20.66 12.41
CA LEU A 189 -10.88 -19.66 13.48
C LEU A 189 -12.04 -19.93 14.44
N ALA A 190 -11.72 -20.03 15.72
CA ALA A 190 -12.70 -20.20 16.79
C ALA A 190 -13.32 -18.86 17.22
N ARG A 191 -14.46 -18.91 17.91
CA ARG A 191 -15.13 -17.72 18.43
C ARG A 191 -14.23 -17.01 19.44
N GLY A 192 -13.97 -15.73 19.24
CA GLY A 192 -13.08 -14.92 20.08
C GLY A 192 -11.61 -14.89 19.61
N GLU A 193 -11.24 -15.69 18.62
CA GLU A 193 -9.95 -15.53 17.94
C GLU A 193 -10.02 -14.41 16.90
N THR A 194 -8.97 -13.60 16.81
CA THR A 194 -8.90 -12.49 15.86
C THR A 194 -7.52 -12.43 15.19
N LEU A 195 -7.49 -12.15 13.88
CA LEU A 195 -6.28 -11.84 13.15
C LEU A 195 -6.19 -10.33 12.92
N ARG A 196 -5.03 -9.73 13.18
CA ARG A 196 -4.73 -8.32 12.96
C ARG A 196 -3.38 -8.17 12.28
N ALA A 197 -3.20 -7.14 11.47
CA ALA A 197 -1.90 -6.85 10.87
C ALA A 197 -1.63 -5.35 10.82
N VAL A 198 -0.40 -4.97 11.13
CA VAL A 198 0.09 -3.59 11.09
C VAL A 198 1.34 -3.54 10.20
N ALA A 199 1.33 -2.67 9.20
CA ALA A 199 2.51 -2.30 8.44
C ALA A 199 3.30 -1.23 9.19
N LEU A 200 4.60 -1.47 9.38
CA LEU A 200 5.54 -0.53 9.93
C LEU A 200 6.45 0.01 8.83
N LEU A 201 6.23 1.26 8.45
CA LEU A 201 6.96 1.95 7.40
C LEU A 201 8.10 2.78 8.00
N PRO A 202 9.30 2.75 7.43
CA PRO A 202 10.33 3.74 7.74
C PRO A 202 9.95 5.11 7.15
N GLY A 203 10.33 6.20 7.83
CA GLY A 203 10.09 7.57 7.36
C GLY A 203 11.15 8.55 7.87
N GLU A 204 11.34 9.66 7.16
CA GLU A 204 12.31 10.72 7.52
C GLU A 204 11.96 11.38 8.86
N ASP A 205 10.66 11.55 9.15
CA ASP A 205 10.14 12.10 10.41
C ASP A 205 9.97 11.03 11.51
N GLY A 206 10.46 9.80 11.28
CA GLY A 206 10.25 8.64 12.15
C GLY A 206 9.37 7.56 11.49
N PRO A 207 9.27 6.37 12.11
CA PRO A 207 8.48 5.27 11.59
C PRO A 207 6.99 5.60 11.67
N ARG A 208 6.24 5.05 10.73
CA ARG A 208 4.79 5.16 10.62
C ARG A 208 4.17 3.79 10.70
N ALA A 209 2.95 3.71 11.21
CA ALA A 209 2.21 2.47 11.31
C ALA A 209 0.90 2.60 10.54
N THR A 210 0.53 1.58 9.77
CA THR A 210 -0.74 1.53 9.05
C THR A 210 -1.42 0.19 9.34
N LEU A 211 -2.68 0.25 9.77
CA LEU A 211 -3.47 -0.95 10.00
C LEU A 211 -3.88 -1.57 8.65
N LEU A 212 -3.76 -2.89 8.55
CA LEU A 212 -4.38 -3.65 7.47
C LEU A 212 -5.75 -4.10 7.97
N GLU A 213 -6.79 -3.64 7.29
CA GLU A 213 -8.17 -3.95 7.57
C GLU A 213 -8.68 -5.01 6.59
N GLY A 214 -9.05 -6.17 7.11
CA GLY A 214 -9.86 -7.14 6.39
C GLY A 214 -11.33 -7.00 6.79
N PRO A 215 -12.25 -7.63 6.04
CA PRO A 215 -13.58 -7.90 6.61
C PRO A 215 -13.38 -8.66 7.92
N PRO A 216 -14.26 -8.48 8.92
CA PRO A 216 -14.21 -9.32 10.11
C PRO A 216 -14.24 -10.79 9.65
N PRO A 217 -13.27 -11.63 10.05
CA PRO A 217 -13.21 -13.00 9.57
C PRO A 217 -14.53 -13.70 9.88
N LEU A 218 -15.13 -14.36 8.89
CA LEU A 218 -16.33 -15.15 9.15
C LEU A 218 -15.91 -16.38 9.94
N TYR A 219 -16.54 -16.59 11.10
CA TYR A 219 -16.25 -17.75 11.95
C TYR A 219 -16.36 -19.05 11.16
N GLY A 220 -15.37 -19.94 11.30
CA GLY A 220 -15.33 -21.20 10.55
C GLY A 220 -14.39 -21.22 9.33
N GLU A 221 -13.77 -20.09 9.00
CA GLU A 221 -12.79 -20.03 7.90
C GLU A 221 -11.39 -20.47 8.36
N THR A 222 -10.69 -21.17 7.47
CA THR A 222 -9.28 -21.55 7.64
C THR A 222 -8.34 -20.56 6.95
N ALA A 223 -8.83 -19.75 6.01
CA ALA A 223 -8.06 -18.76 5.29
C ALA A 223 -8.62 -17.37 5.58
N VAL A 224 -7.75 -16.44 5.98
CA VAL A 224 -8.10 -15.05 6.26
C VAL A 224 -7.20 -14.13 5.45
N THR A 225 -7.78 -13.15 4.78
CA THR A 225 -7.04 -12.12 4.05
C THR A 225 -7.29 -10.76 4.68
N LEU A 226 -6.21 -10.08 5.05
CA LEU A 226 -6.22 -8.69 5.52
C LEU A 226 -5.59 -7.81 4.43
N TYR A 227 -6.14 -6.61 4.23
CA TYR A 227 -5.70 -5.69 3.20
C TYR A 227 -5.56 -4.27 3.77
N GLY A 228 -4.61 -3.49 3.28
CA GLY A 228 -4.49 -2.09 3.66
C GLY A 228 -3.88 -1.26 2.54
N CYS A 229 -4.24 0.03 2.51
CA CYS A 229 -3.54 1.01 1.71
C CYS A 229 -2.64 1.83 2.64
N LEU A 230 -1.33 1.75 2.43
CA LEU A 230 -0.35 2.65 3.01
C LEU A 230 -0.70 4.07 2.53
N HIS A 231 -0.80 5.02 3.45
CA HIS A 231 -1.52 6.29 3.32
C HIS A 231 -1.16 7.12 2.04
N PRO A 232 -2.13 7.79 1.37
CA PRO A 232 -1.89 8.48 0.08
C PRO A 232 -1.00 9.73 0.11
N ALA A 233 -0.73 10.34 1.28
CA ALA A 233 0.28 11.38 1.41
C ALA A 233 1.71 10.81 1.36
N ASP A 234 1.84 9.48 1.50
CA ASP A 234 3.10 8.78 1.69
C ASP A 234 3.61 8.23 0.36
N GLN A 235 3.54 9.05 -0.69
CA GLN A 235 4.19 8.81 -1.99
C GLN A 235 5.73 8.80 -1.88
N ALA A 236 6.28 8.36 -0.75
CA ALA A 236 7.60 7.77 -0.72
C ALA A 236 7.55 6.52 -1.66
N PRO A 237 8.52 6.39 -2.56
CA PRO A 237 8.49 5.40 -3.63
C PRO A 237 8.31 4.03 -2.99
N ALA A 238 7.33 3.26 -3.47
CA ALA A 238 6.99 1.92 -3.00
C ALA A 238 8.05 0.86 -3.38
N ALA A 239 9.31 1.22 -3.16
CA ALA A 239 10.51 0.42 -3.21
C ALA A 239 11.20 0.37 -1.84
N VAL A 240 10.71 1.09 -0.82
CA VAL A 240 11.28 1.01 0.53
C VAL A 240 10.74 -0.25 1.22
N PRO A 241 11.60 -1.21 1.60
CA PRO A 241 11.18 -2.38 2.35
C PRO A 241 10.54 -1.96 3.68
N PHE A 242 9.45 -2.63 4.06
CA PHE A 242 8.75 -2.38 5.31
C PHE A 242 8.39 -3.71 5.98
N ASP A 243 8.19 -3.69 7.29
CA ASP A 243 7.82 -4.88 8.06
C ASP A 243 6.31 -4.94 8.26
N LEU A 244 5.72 -6.12 8.04
CA LEU A 244 4.37 -6.43 8.47
C LEU A 244 4.43 -7.23 9.77
N LEU A 245 3.73 -6.73 10.78
CA LEU A 245 3.49 -7.43 12.03
C LEU A 245 2.09 -8.00 12.02
N VAL A 246 1.98 -9.31 12.18
CA VAL A 246 0.71 -10.05 12.18
C VAL A 246 0.48 -10.64 13.56
N GLU A 247 -0.66 -10.34 14.16
CA GLU A 247 -1.11 -10.90 15.42
C GLU A 247 -2.26 -11.88 15.19
N LEU A 248 -2.07 -13.13 15.63
CA LEU A 248 -3.16 -14.08 15.85
C LEU A 248 -3.47 -14.11 17.35
N ARG A 249 -4.55 -13.42 17.73
CA ARG A 249 -5.00 -13.34 19.12
C ARG A 249 -5.98 -14.45 19.44
N ARG A 250 -5.74 -15.15 20.55
CA ARG A 250 -6.61 -16.17 21.14
C ARG A 250 -7.04 -15.73 22.55
N PRO A 251 -8.12 -16.30 23.11
CA PRO A 251 -8.56 -15.97 24.48
C PRO A 251 -7.46 -16.16 25.54
N GLU A 252 -6.62 -17.18 25.35
CA GLU A 252 -5.50 -17.54 26.21
C GLU A 252 -4.19 -16.78 25.93
N GLY A 253 -4.12 -15.98 24.85
CA GLY A 253 -2.93 -15.18 24.51
C GLY A 253 -2.73 -14.93 23.01
N GLY A 254 -1.81 -14.03 22.69
CA GLY A 254 -1.42 -13.69 21.31
C GLY A 254 -0.25 -14.53 20.78
N THR A 255 -0.21 -14.72 19.46
CA THR A 255 0.99 -15.16 18.74
C THR A 255 1.30 -14.12 17.67
N TRP A 256 2.56 -13.70 17.58
CA TRP A 256 3.00 -12.62 16.70
C TRP A 256 4.02 -13.11 15.69
N PHE A 257 3.93 -12.54 14.48
CA PHE A 257 4.80 -12.84 13.36
C PHE A 257 5.24 -11.57 12.67
N ARG A 258 6.44 -11.59 12.11
CA ARG A 258 6.98 -10.54 11.26
C ARG A 258 7.26 -11.08 9.88
N THR A 259 6.91 -10.33 8.84
CA THR A 259 7.26 -10.67 7.45
C THR A 259 7.48 -9.40 6.64
N THR A 260 8.37 -9.47 5.65
CA THR A 260 8.54 -8.40 4.66
C THR A 260 7.74 -8.77 3.41
N PRO A 261 6.68 -8.03 3.04
CA PRO A 261 5.85 -8.40 1.90
C PRO A 261 6.63 -8.38 0.58
N ARG A 262 6.30 -9.30 -0.33
CA ARG A 262 6.87 -9.32 -1.68
C ARG A 262 6.25 -8.22 -2.52
N LEU A 263 7.10 -7.38 -3.11
CA LEU A 263 6.64 -6.36 -4.03
C LEU A 263 6.25 -7.01 -5.37
N HIS A 264 4.98 -6.88 -5.73
CA HIS A 264 4.43 -7.31 -7.00
C HIS A 264 3.88 -6.10 -7.77
N PRO A 265 4.19 -5.95 -9.07
CA PRO A 265 3.46 -4.98 -9.88
C PRO A 265 1.96 -5.29 -9.81
N ALA A 266 1.14 -4.25 -9.94
CA ALA A 266 -0.31 -4.32 -9.76
C ALA A 266 -1.03 -5.55 -10.35
N PRO A 267 -0.77 -6.02 -11.58
CA PRO A 267 -1.41 -7.24 -12.09
C PRO A 267 -0.88 -8.52 -11.45
N GLY A 268 0.39 -8.57 -11.06
CA GLY A 268 0.92 -9.65 -10.22
C GLY A 268 0.26 -9.65 -8.85
N PHE A 269 0.03 -8.47 -8.28
CA PHE A 269 -0.69 -8.27 -7.02
C PHE A 269 -2.15 -8.72 -7.14
N LEU A 270 -2.88 -8.28 -8.16
CA LEU A 270 -4.29 -8.65 -8.40
C LEU A 270 -4.44 -10.15 -8.72
N ARG A 271 -3.52 -10.73 -9.48
CA ARG A 271 -3.48 -12.18 -9.71
C ARG A 271 -3.23 -12.93 -8.40
N MET A 272 -2.32 -12.45 -7.56
CA MET A 272 -2.12 -13.06 -6.24
C MET A 272 -3.35 -12.90 -5.36
N LEU A 273 -4.03 -11.74 -5.37
CA LEU A 273 -5.31 -11.60 -4.67
C LEU A 273 -6.34 -12.61 -5.19
N GLN A 274 -6.44 -12.80 -6.51
CA GLN A 274 -7.32 -13.82 -7.11
C GLN A 274 -6.98 -15.24 -6.64
N ASP A 275 -5.70 -15.60 -6.65
CA ASP A 275 -5.22 -16.92 -6.22
C ASP A 275 -5.43 -17.14 -4.71
N LEU A 276 -5.31 -16.07 -3.91
CA LEU A 276 -5.60 -16.06 -2.48
C LEU A 276 -7.10 -16.19 -2.19
N SER A 277 -7.97 -15.53 -2.97
CA SER A 277 -9.43 -15.69 -2.89
C SER A 277 -9.87 -17.11 -3.27
N ALA A 278 -9.24 -17.71 -4.28
CA ALA A 278 -9.58 -19.06 -4.75
C ALA A 278 -9.25 -20.16 -3.73
N ALA A 279 -8.31 -19.90 -2.82
CA ALA A 279 -7.95 -20.83 -1.75
C ALA A 279 -8.93 -20.79 -0.54
N GLY A 280 -9.87 -19.85 -0.51
CA GLY A 280 -10.58 -19.50 0.72
C GLY A 280 -12.11 -19.53 0.72
N GLU A 281 -12.85 -19.42 -0.39
CA GLU A 281 -14.23 -18.91 -0.25
C GLU A 281 -15.44 -19.82 -0.61
N PRO A 282 -16.52 -19.75 0.20
CA PRO A 282 -17.90 -20.00 -0.20
C PRO A 282 -18.48 -18.85 -1.06
N THR A 283 -19.57 -19.14 -1.78
CA THR A 283 -20.15 -18.42 -2.93
C THR A 283 -20.48 -16.92 -2.82
N ASP A 284 -20.41 -16.29 -1.63
CA ASP A 284 -20.81 -14.88 -1.39
C ASP A 284 -19.67 -13.96 -0.88
N GLY A 285 -18.42 -14.44 -0.79
CA GLY A 285 -17.35 -13.84 0.04
C GLY A 285 -16.54 -12.65 -0.52
N PHE A 286 -16.73 -12.20 -1.78
CA PHE A 286 -15.86 -11.17 -2.39
C PHE A 286 -16.08 -9.71 -1.93
N GLY A 287 -16.78 -9.47 -0.81
CA GLY A 287 -17.04 -8.12 -0.29
C GLY A 287 -15.75 -7.34 0.00
N TRP A 288 -14.71 -8.02 0.49
CA TRP A 288 -13.41 -7.41 0.73
C TRP A 288 -12.70 -7.03 -0.55
N LEU A 289 -12.75 -7.88 -1.58
CA LEU A 289 -12.17 -7.60 -2.89
C LEU A 289 -12.81 -6.35 -3.49
N ARG A 290 -14.12 -6.15 -3.34
CA ARG A 290 -14.76 -4.89 -3.75
C ARG A 290 -14.19 -3.68 -3.02
N GLY A 291 -13.98 -3.74 -1.70
CA GLY A 291 -13.32 -2.68 -0.93
C GLY A 291 -11.89 -2.40 -1.39
N VAL A 292 -11.12 -3.44 -1.73
CA VAL A 292 -9.79 -3.31 -2.36
C VAL A 292 -9.88 -2.55 -3.68
N LEU A 293 -10.78 -3.00 -4.57
CA LEU A 293 -10.97 -2.40 -5.89
C LEU A 293 -11.47 -0.95 -5.77
N GLU A 294 -12.33 -0.62 -4.82
CA GLU A 294 -12.78 0.76 -4.54
C GLU A 294 -11.64 1.64 -4.04
N SER A 295 -10.84 1.16 -3.10
CA SER A 295 -9.66 1.87 -2.59
C SER A 295 -8.66 2.16 -3.72
N ARG A 296 -8.45 1.15 -4.57
CA ARG A 296 -7.60 1.26 -5.77
C ARG A 296 -8.16 2.27 -6.76
N ARG A 297 -9.49 2.29 -6.96
CA ARG A 297 -10.15 3.30 -7.79
C ARG A 297 -9.89 4.71 -7.27
N ALA A 298 -10.04 4.92 -5.96
CA ALA A 298 -9.78 6.22 -5.35
C ALA A 298 -8.30 6.65 -5.49
N ALA A 299 -7.36 5.71 -5.35
CA ALA A 299 -5.93 5.98 -5.57
C ALA A 299 -5.64 6.35 -7.04
N PHE A 300 -6.23 5.62 -7.99
CA PHE A 300 -6.16 5.94 -9.41
C PHE A 300 -6.73 7.32 -9.72
N ASP A 301 -7.94 7.62 -9.23
CA ASP A 301 -8.62 8.89 -9.48
C ASP A 301 -7.82 10.08 -8.91
N ARG A 302 -7.18 9.92 -7.73
CA ARG A 302 -6.24 10.93 -7.18
C ARG A 302 -4.99 11.10 -8.04
N ALA A 303 -4.35 10.00 -8.41
CA ALA A 303 -3.16 10.03 -9.27
C ALA A 303 -3.46 10.63 -10.64
N PHE A 304 -4.67 10.41 -11.14
CA PHE A 304 -5.20 10.99 -12.37
C PHE A 304 -5.47 12.48 -12.22
N ALA A 305 -6.10 12.91 -11.12
CA ALA A 305 -6.35 14.32 -10.84
C ALA A 305 -5.07 15.14 -10.64
N ALA A 306 -4.04 14.54 -10.03
CA ALA A 306 -2.74 15.18 -9.79
C ALA A 306 -1.86 15.27 -11.04
N GLN A 307 -2.11 14.42 -12.04
CA GLN A 307 -1.38 14.43 -13.30
C GLN A 307 -2.20 15.19 -14.34
N SER A 308 -1.89 16.48 -14.52
CA SER A 308 -2.19 17.12 -15.81
C SER A 308 -1.34 16.40 -16.87
N PRO A 309 -1.91 15.60 -17.79
CA PRO A 309 -1.11 15.02 -18.85
C PRO A 309 -0.41 16.17 -19.59
N PRO A 310 0.87 16.05 -19.99
CA PRO A 310 1.46 17.00 -20.92
C PRO A 310 0.63 16.94 -22.20
N THR A 311 -0.21 17.95 -22.40
CA THR A 311 -1.13 18.07 -23.54
C THR A 311 -0.48 18.82 -24.70
N ALA A 312 0.83 19.06 -24.67
CA ALA A 312 1.48 19.67 -25.83
C ALA A 312 1.76 18.55 -26.85
N PRO A 313 1.32 18.70 -28.11
CA PRO A 313 1.72 17.79 -29.17
C PRO A 313 3.24 17.79 -29.26
N PRO A 314 3.87 16.70 -29.75
CA PRO A 314 5.26 16.80 -30.11
C PRO A 314 5.42 17.93 -31.14
N PRO A 315 6.44 18.80 -30.99
CA PRO A 315 6.69 19.84 -31.98
C PRO A 315 6.84 19.21 -33.38
N PRO A 316 6.39 19.88 -34.46
CA PRO A 316 6.43 19.32 -35.82
C PRO A 316 7.83 18.82 -36.24
N GLU A 317 8.88 19.47 -35.74
CA GLU A 317 10.29 19.16 -35.96
C GLU A 317 10.87 18.07 -35.03
N ALA A 318 10.08 17.52 -34.11
CA ALA A 318 10.54 16.47 -33.20
C ALA A 318 10.99 15.23 -33.98
N PRO A 319 12.13 14.61 -33.62
CA PRO A 319 12.58 13.38 -34.25
C PRO A 319 11.53 12.27 -34.03
N VAL A 320 11.09 11.67 -35.12
CA VAL A 320 10.11 10.57 -35.09
C VAL A 320 10.84 9.28 -34.71
N VAL A 321 10.37 8.60 -33.66
CA VAL A 321 10.87 7.30 -33.23
C VAL A 321 9.77 6.27 -33.42
N ALA A 322 9.98 5.31 -34.31
CA ALA A 322 9.06 4.18 -34.46
C ALA A 322 9.30 3.18 -33.33
N VAL A 323 8.26 2.92 -32.53
CA VAL A 323 8.30 2.00 -31.41
C VAL A 323 7.56 0.73 -31.80
N LEU A 324 8.32 -0.27 -32.24
CA LEU A 324 7.81 -1.58 -32.60
C LEU A 324 7.56 -2.38 -31.31
N HIS A 325 6.31 -2.70 -31.02
CA HIS A 325 5.92 -3.43 -29.81
C HIS A 325 5.11 -4.69 -30.14
N ALA A 326 4.92 -5.57 -29.15
CA ALA A 326 4.27 -6.87 -29.34
C ALA A 326 4.91 -7.70 -30.47
N VAL A 327 6.24 -7.66 -30.56
CA VAL A 327 7.01 -8.49 -31.48
C VAL A 327 7.34 -9.81 -30.78
N ASP A 328 6.34 -10.68 -30.65
CA ASP A 328 6.43 -11.99 -30.00
C ASP A 328 6.40 -13.16 -31.00
N ASP A 329 5.93 -12.91 -32.23
CA ASP A 329 5.83 -13.90 -33.32
C ASP A 329 6.94 -13.72 -34.38
N PRO A 330 7.62 -14.80 -34.81
CA PRO A 330 8.51 -14.80 -35.99
C PRO A 330 7.91 -14.17 -37.27
N PHE A 331 6.57 -14.18 -37.44
CA PHE A 331 5.91 -13.51 -38.56
C PHE A 331 6.06 -11.98 -38.51
N ALA A 332 6.15 -11.39 -37.32
CA ALA A 332 6.33 -9.96 -37.15
C ALA A 332 7.64 -9.47 -37.78
N ALA A 333 8.73 -10.24 -37.69
CA ALA A 333 10.01 -9.88 -38.32
C ALA A 333 9.90 -9.82 -39.87
N ARG A 334 9.05 -10.66 -40.48
CA ARG A 334 8.80 -10.63 -41.93
C ARG A 334 8.01 -9.40 -42.34
N LEU A 335 6.98 -9.03 -41.57
CA LEU A 335 6.23 -7.78 -41.78
C LEU A 335 7.15 -6.56 -41.64
N VAL A 336 8.00 -6.56 -40.61
CA VAL A 336 9.01 -5.51 -40.40
C VAL A 336 9.98 -5.43 -41.58
N PHE A 337 10.44 -6.56 -42.12
CA PHE A 337 11.28 -6.58 -43.32
C PHE A 337 10.62 -5.92 -44.53
N LEU A 338 9.34 -6.22 -44.77
CA LEU A 338 8.58 -5.62 -45.88
C LEU A 338 8.35 -4.12 -45.67
N ALA A 339 8.05 -3.70 -44.43
CA ALA A 339 7.78 -2.30 -44.10
C ALA A 339 9.03 -1.44 -43.86
N ALA A 340 10.22 -2.05 -43.71
CA ALA A 340 11.44 -1.36 -43.33
C ALA A 340 11.76 -0.13 -44.22
N PRO A 341 11.63 -0.17 -45.56
CA PRO A 341 11.85 1.00 -46.39
C PRO A 341 10.91 2.17 -46.03
N GLU A 342 9.65 1.90 -45.74
CA GLU A 342 8.66 2.92 -45.40
C GLU A 342 8.91 3.53 -44.02
N ILE A 343 9.30 2.69 -43.05
CA ILE A 343 9.66 3.10 -41.70
C ILE A 343 10.93 3.97 -41.73
N GLU A 344 11.97 3.56 -42.47
CA GLU A 344 13.22 4.32 -42.64
C GLU A 344 13.01 5.69 -43.28
N ARG A 345 11.99 5.84 -44.14
CA ARG A 345 11.65 7.14 -44.75
C ARG A 345 10.99 8.11 -43.77
N ARG A 346 10.36 7.61 -42.70
CA ARG A 346 9.48 8.39 -41.82
C ARG A 346 9.99 8.51 -40.38
N ALA A 347 10.83 7.59 -39.94
CA ALA A 347 11.41 7.56 -38.61
C ALA A 347 12.90 7.96 -38.64
N ALA A 348 13.32 8.73 -37.64
CA ALA A 348 14.71 9.03 -37.36
C ALA A 348 15.40 7.91 -36.58
N GLU A 349 14.66 7.09 -35.84
CA GLU A 349 15.16 5.96 -35.04
C GLU A 349 14.08 4.89 -34.86
N VAL A 350 14.48 3.64 -34.66
CA VAL A 350 13.60 2.52 -34.32
C VAL A 350 13.94 1.97 -32.93
N LEU A 351 12.91 1.80 -32.10
CA LEU A 351 12.96 1.09 -30.83
C LEU A 351 12.13 -0.19 -30.94
N VAL A 352 12.74 -1.35 -30.75
CA VAL A 352 12.04 -2.64 -30.74
C VAL A 352 11.87 -3.12 -29.29
N LEU A 353 10.61 -3.36 -28.91
CA LEU A 353 10.19 -3.81 -27.59
C LEU A 353 9.60 -5.22 -27.67
N GLY A 354 10.15 -6.13 -26.88
CA GLY A 354 9.65 -7.51 -26.79
C GLY A 354 10.69 -8.48 -26.22
N PRO A 355 10.36 -9.78 -26.14
CA PRO A 355 11.30 -10.82 -25.72
C PRO A 355 12.60 -10.76 -26.53
N ARG A 356 13.75 -11.00 -25.87
CA ARG A 356 15.08 -10.76 -26.43
C ARG A 356 15.29 -11.35 -27.83
N GLU A 357 14.85 -12.59 -28.05
CA GLU A 357 15.05 -13.30 -29.31
C GLU A 357 14.20 -12.72 -30.45
N ALA A 358 12.92 -12.45 -30.19
CA ALA A 358 12.01 -11.89 -31.20
C ALA A 358 12.32 -10.42 -31.50
N ALA A 359 12.66 -9.63 -30.48
CA ALA A 359 13.09 -8.25 -30.64
C ALA A 359 14.41 -8.14 -31.42
N ALA A 360 15.36 -9.05 -31.19
CA ALA A 360 16.60 -9.12 -31.96
C ALA A 360 16.33 -9.44 -33.43
N ALA A 361 15.48 -10.42 -33.73
CA ALA A 361 15.15 -10.79 -35.11
C ALA A 361 14.50 -9.64 -35.91
N ALA A 362 13.61 -8.86 -35.28
CA ALA A 362 13.03 -7.69 -35.92
C ALA A 362 14.01 -6.51 -36.02
N ALA A 363 14.86 -6.29 -35.01
CA ALA A 363 15.89 -5.26 -35.05
C ALA A 363 16.97 -5.55 -36.10
N ASP A 364 17.32 -6.81 -36.32
CA ASP A 364 18.33 -7.25 -37.29
C ASP A 364 18.01 -6.76 -38.72
N VAL A 365 16.73 -6.65 -39.08
CA VAL A 365 16.29 -6.06 -40.35
C VAL A 365 16.87 -4.66 -40.56
N PHE A 366 16.78 -3.79 -39.56
CA PHE A 366 17.28 -2.43 -39.64
C PHE A 366 18.78 -2.35 -39.41
N LEU A 367 19.33 -3.18 -38.51
CA LEU A 367 20.77 -3.23 -38.24
C LEU A 367 21.57 -3.64 -39.48
N GLN A 368 21.09 -4.63 -40.25
CA GLN A 368 21.72 -5.05 -41.51
C GLN A 368 21.71 -3.96 -42.59
N ARG A 369 20.68 -3.10 -42.57
CA ARG A 369 20.53 -2.01 -43.54
C ARG A 369 21.32 -0.75 -43.13
N GLY A 370 21.48 -0.51 -41.83
CA GLY A 370 22.35 0.52 -41.27
C GLY A 370 21.93 1.96 -41.56
N ARG A 371 20.68 2.21 -41.96
CA ARG A 371 20.21 3.54 -42.42
C ARG A 371 19.74 4.45 -41.29
N ILE A 372 19.22 3.86 -40.21
CA ILE A 372 18.74 4.58 -39.03
C ILE A 372 19.23 3.88 -37.76
N PRO A 373 19.46 4.62 -36.65
CA PRO A 373 19.71 4.03 -35.34
C PRO A 373 18.59 3.06 -34.96
N THR A 374 18.97 1.88 -34.47
CA THR A 374 18.04 0.84 -34.01
C THR A 374 18.46 0.37 -32.63
N ARG A 375 17.50 0.31 -31.70
CA ARG A 375 17.72 -0.16 -30.34
C ARG A 375 16.72 -1.24 -29.98
N THR A 376 17.17 -2.18 -29.15
CA THR A 376 16.31 -3.19 -28.53
C THR A 376 16.18 -2.91 -27.04
N GLY A 377 14.98 -3.11 -26.51
CA GLY A 377 14.71 -2.97 -25.08
C GLY A 377 13.67 -3.99 -24.63
N LEU A 378 13.78 -4.42 -23.37
CA LEU A 378 12.76 -5.28 -22.75
C LEU A 378 11.62 -4.44 -22.14
N ASP A 379 11.91 -3.20 -21.74
CA ASP A 379 10.99 -2.35 -20.98
C ASP A 379 11.07 -0.88 -21.42
N LEU A 380 9.95 -0.37 -21.95
CA LEU A 380 9.79 1.03 -22.32
C LEU A 380 9.97 1.96 -21.11
N ALA A 381 9.56 1.55 -19.92
CA ALA A 381 9.68 2.36 -18.70
C ALA A 381 11.14 2.59 -18.29
N ALA A 382 12.04 1.62 -18.50
CA ALA A 382 13.47 1.80 -18.31
C ALA A 382 14.05 2.89 -19.23
N THR A 383 13.61 2.92 -20.48
CA THR A 383 14.07 3.92 -21.47
C THR A 383 13.51 5.31 -21.21
N VAL A 384 12.27 5.38 -20.72
CA VAL A 384 11.60 6.62 -20.30
C VAL A 384 12.24 7.21 -19.05
N ARG A 385 12.59 6.39 -18.05
CA ARG A 385 13.29 6.84 -16.83
C ARG A 385 14.63 7.52 -17.14
N ARG A 386 15.31 7.10 -18.21
CA ARG A 386 16.57 7.70 -18.67
C ARG A 386 16.38 9.00 -19.45
N GLY A 387 15.12 9.42 -19.69
CA GLY A 387 14.80 10.66 -20.42
C GLY A 387 15.19 10.64 -21.90
N THR A 388 15.57 9.49 -22.45
CA THR A 388 16.22 9.36 -23.76
C THR A 388 15.38 9.90 -24.90
N TYR A 389 14.05 9.77 -24.81
CA TYR A 389 13.11 10.20 -25.85
C TYR A 389 12.20 11.35 -25.42
N ALA A 390 12.54 12.10 -24.36
CA ALA A 390 11.66 13.15 -23.83
C ALA A 390 11.26 14.23 -24.85
N ARG A 391 12.05 14.42 -25.91
CA ARG A 391 11.81 15.39 -27.00
C ARG A 391 11.37 14.75 -28.33
N ALA A 392 11.13 13.44 -28.36
CA ALA A 392 10.78 12.72 -29.58
C ALA A 392 9.27 12.67 -29.81
N ALA A 393 8.88 12.47 -31.07
CA ALA A 393 7.55 12.01 -31.46
C ALA A 393 7.57 10.49 -31.56
N LEU A 394 6.91 9.79 -30.63
CA LEU A 394 6.87 8.34 -30.61
C LEU A 394 5.69 7.84 -31.43
N VAL A 395 5.94 6.93 -32.38
CA VAL A 395 4.90 6.29 -33.19
C VAL A 395 4.79 4.83 -32.77
N PRO A 396 3.68 4.42 -32.14
CA PRO A 396 3.44 3.01 -31.83
C PRO A 396 3.14 2.21 -33.09
N VAL A 397 3.84 1.09 -33.25
CA VAL A 397 3.63 0.18 -34.37
C VAL A 397 3.54 -1.26 -33.82
N ASP A 398 2.38 -1.88 -33.98
CA ASP A 398 2.19 -3.32 -33.73
C ASP A 398 2.07 -4.12 -35.03
N PRO A 399 2.34 -5.44 -35.00
CA PRO A 399 2.29 -6.27 -36.21
C PRO A 399 0.92 -6.27 -36.91
N PRO A 400 -0.25 -6.32 -36.21
CA PRO A 400 -1.55 -6.19 -36.85
C PRO A 400 -1.75 -4.86 -37.60
N ALA A 401 -1.46 -3.72 -36.97
CA ALA A 401 -1.60 -2.40 -37.58
C ALA A 401 -0.62 -2.20 -38.74
N LEU A 402 0.59 -2.78 -38.64
CA LEU A 402 1.56 -2.77 -39.72
C LEU A 402 1.09 -3.61 -40.91
N ALA A 403 0.50 -4.78 -40.67
CA ALA A 403 -0.05 -5.62 -41.72
C ALA A 403 -1.23 -4.94 -42.43
N GLU A 404 -2.15 -4.33 -41.69
CA GLU A 404 -3.26 -3.54 -42.23
C GLU A 404 -2.75 -2.38 -43.10
N ALA A 405 -1.80 -1.59 -42.58
CA ALA A 405 -1.21 -0.47 -43.32
C ALA A 405 -0.46 -0.91 -44.59
N LEU A 406 0.16 -2.09 -44.61
CA LEU A 406 0.79 -2.65 -45.80
C LEU A 406 -0.23 -3.16 -46.83
N LEU A 407 -1.39 -3.67 -46.39
CA LEU A 407 -2.44 -4.17 -47.27
C LEU A 407 -3.24 -3.02 -47.93
N GLU A 408 -3.43 -1.93 -47.19
CA GLU A 408 -4.24 -0.78 -47.64
C GLU A 408 -3.41 0.38 -48.20
N ASP A 409 -2.08 0.21 -48.38
CA ASP A 409 -1.12 1.28 -48.69
C ASP A 409 -1.22 2.48 -47.71
N GLY A 410 -1.63 2.21 -46.47
CA GLY A 410 -1.98 3.17 -45.42
C GLY A 410 -0.85 3.56 -44.46
N MET A 411 0.43 3.40 -44.86
CA MET A 411 1.59 3.69 -43.98
C MET A 411 1.64 5.15 -43.48
N GLU A 412 1.05 6.10 -44.22
CA GLU A 412 0.95 7.49 -43.77
C GLU A 412 0.02 7.63 -42.57
N ALA A 413 -1.14 6.97 -42.59
CA ALA A 413 -2.09 6.98 -41.48
C ALA A 413 -1.47 6.36 -40.21
N LEU A 414 -0.67 5.30 -40.36
CA LEU A 414 0.05 4.68 -39.24
C LEU A 414 1.00 5.65 -38.53
N PHE A 415 1.67 6.54 -39.28
CA PHE A 415 2.61 7.53 -38.75
C PHE A 415 1.98 8.89 -38.37
N ALA A 416 0.69 9.06 -38.62
CA ALA A 416 -0.05 10.25 -38.23
C ALA A 416 -0.30 10.30 -36.70
N HIS A 417 -0.41 9.14 -36.05
CA HIS A 417 -0.65 9.05 -34.60
C HIS A 417 0.67 9.10 -33.82
N ARG A 418 0.96 10.27 -33.22
CA ARG A 418 2.22 10.53 -32.51
C ARG A 418 1.98 10.81 -31.02
N ILE A 419 2.80 10.21 -30.18
CA ILE A 419 2.82 10.44 -28.74
C ILE A 419 4.06 11.27 -28.41
N GLY A 420 3.88 12.44 -27.81
CA GLY A 420 5.01 13.22 -27.31
C GLY A 420 5.78 12.44 -26.24
N GLY A 421 7.09 12.29 -26.39
CA GLY A 421 7.90 11.51 -25.45
C GLY A 421 7.89 12.04 -24.02
N ALA A 422 7.63 13.34 -23.83
CA ALA A 422 7.41 13.95 -22.52
C ALA A 422 6.14 13.43 -21.81
N ALA A 423 5.10 13.05 -22.58
CA ALA A 423 3.86 12.49 -22.03
C ALA A 423 4.04 11.03 -21.55
N LEU A 424 5.07 10.33 -22.00
CA LEU A 424 5.19 8.90 -21.77
C LEU A 424 5.40 8.53 -20.28
N ALA A 425 6.14 9.33 -19.50
CA ALA A 425 6.34 9.07 -18.08
C ALA A 425 5.04 9.19 -17.23
N PRO A 426 4.25 10.27 -17.36
CA PRO A 426 2.91 10.32 -16.78
C PRO A 426 1.99 9.17 -17.24
N LEU A 427 1.96 8.89 -18.54
CA LEU A 427 1.06 7.87 -19.09
C LEU A 427 1.42 6.44 -18.63
N LEU A 428 2.72 6.11 -18.53
CA LEU A 428 3.16 4.84 -17.94
C LEU A 428 2.85 4.74 -16.45
N ARG A 429 2.87 5.84 -15.70
CA ARG A 429 2.43 5.86 -14.29
C ARG A 429 0.93 5.59 -14.17
N LEU A 430 0.12 6.20 -15.03
CA LEU A 430 -1.33 5.93 -15.09
C LEU A 430 -1.62 4.47 -15.47
N ALA A 431 -0.86 3.90 -16.41
CA ALA A 431 -1.02 2.50 -16.80
C ALA A 431 -0.57 1.49 -15.73
N ALA A 432 0.51 1.81 -15.00
CA ALA A 432 0.92 1.05 -13.83
C ALA A 432 -0.15 1.11 -12.73
N ALA A 433 -0.75 2.29 -12.51
CA ALA A 433 -1.90 2.45 -11.62
C ALA A 433 -3.13 1.65 -12.10
N ALA A 434 -3.35 1.61 -13.41
CA ALA A 434 -4.39 0.82 -14.07
C ALA A 434 -4.07 -0.68 -14.20
N GLY A 435 -2.98 -1.18 -13.59
CA GLY A 435 -2.76 -2.61 -13.42
C GLY A 435 -2.16 -3.33 -14.62
N THR A 436 -1.30 -2.69 -15.42
CA THR A 436 -0.63 -3.36 -16.56
C THR A 436 0.86 -3.63 -16.29
N PRO A 437 1.38 -4.86 -16.54
CA PRO A 437 2.73 -5.24 -16.09
C PRO A 437 3.81 -4.89 -17.10
N ASP A 438 3.45 -4.82 -18.39
CA ASP A 438 4.40 -4.70 -19.49
C ASP A 438 4.29 -3.32 -20.12
N GLY A 439 5.39 -2.56 -20.12
CA GLY A 439 5.47 -1.27 -20.77
C GLY A 439 5.18 -1.34 -22.27
N ALA A 440 5.45 -2.46 -22.94
CA ALA A 440 5.16 -2.66 -24.36
C ALA A 440 3.67 -2.91 -24.61
N GLU A 441 3.03 -3.79 -23.83
CA GLU A 441 1.59 -4.04 -23.94
C GLU A 441 0.77 -2.81 -23.54
N THR A 442 1.20 -2.13 -22.47
CA THR A 442 0.68 -0.84 -22.02
C THR A 442 0.72 0.18 -23.15
N PHE A 443 1.87 0.33 -23.79
CA PHE A 443 2.05 1.29 -24.86
C PHE A 443 1.19 0.95 -26.08
N GLY A 444 1.05 -0.33 -26.42
CA GLY A 444 0.12 -0.78 -27.46
C GLY A 444 -1.35 -0.58 -27.14
N ARG A 445 -1.77 -0.82 -25.89
CA ARG A 445 -3.14 -0.48 -25.45
C ARG A 445 -3.39 1.02 -25.53
N MET A 446 -2.44 1.83 -25.05
CA MET A 446 -2.50 3.29 -25.16
C MET A 446 -2.61 3.73 -26.62
N ALA A 447 -1.80 3.18 -27.51
CA ALA A 447 -1.82 3.46 -28.95
C ALA A 447 -3.19 3.19 -29.59
N ARG A 448 -3.77 2.02 -29.30
CA ARG A 448 -5.11 1.67 -29.79
C ARG A 448 -6.19 2.60 -29.25
N MET A 449 -6.13 2.94 -27.96
CA MET A 449 -7.07 3.89 -27.37
C MET A 449 -6.95 5.29 -27.98
N LEU A 450 -5.74 5.72 -28.33
CA LEU A 450 -5.50 6.98 -29.04
C LEU A 450 -6.12 6.96 -30.44
N LYS A 451 -5.90 5.87 -31.20
CA LYS A 451 -6.50 5.67 -32.53
C LYS A 451 -8.02 5.65 -32.46
N ASP A 452 -8.60 4.83 -31.58
CA ASP A 452 -10.05 4.73 -31.41
C ASP A 452 -10.66 6.09 -31.04
N TRP A 453 -10.00 6.84 -30.16
CA TRP A 453 -10.49 8.16 -29.75
C TRP A 453 -10.35 9.22 -30.84
N SER A 454 -9.25 9.25 -31.59
CA SER A 454 -9.08 10.17 -32.73
C SER A 454 -10.10 9.90 -33.83
N ASP A 455 -10.49 8.64 -33.98
CA ASP A 455 -11.49 8.20 -34.95
C ASP A 455 -12.93 8.42 -34.45
N GLY A 456 -13.11 9.00 -33.25
CA GLY A 456 -14.40 9.22 -32.61
C GLY A 456 -15.12 7.92 -32.20
N ARG A 457 -14.40 6.81 -32.12
CA ARG A 457 -14.92 5.50 -31.74
C ARG A 457 -14.94 5.35 -30.21
N GLU A 458 -15.88 4.55 -29.73
CA GLU A 458 -15.94 4.20 -28.31
C GLU A 458 -14.75 3.31 -27.95
N VAL A 459 -14.04 3.67 -26.87
CA VAL A 459 -12.89 2.90 -26.39
C VAL A 459 -13.37 1.62 -25.72
N HIS A 460 -13.31 0.51 -26.45
CA HIS A 460 -13.70 -0.80 -25.94
C HIS A 460 -12.51 -1.51 -25.26
N VAL A 461 -12.48 -1.45 -23.93
CA VAL A 461 -11.55 -2.28 -23.13
C VAL A 461 -12.24 -3.61 -22.84
N ARG A 462 -11.85 -4.67 -23.55
CA ARG A 462 -12.34 -6.02 -23.25
C ARG A 462 -11.70 -6.50 -21.95
N PRO A 463 -12.50 -7.00 -20.97
CA PRO A 463 -11.93 -7.72 -19.85
C PRO A 463 -11.17 -8.94 -20.39
N GLU A 464 -9.95 -9.15 -19.89
CA GLU A 464 -9.21 -10.38 -20.20
C GLU A 464 -10.03 -11.59 -19.75
N ARG A 465 -9.78 -12.76 -20.37
CA ARG A 465 -10.43 -14.00 -19.94
C ARG A 465 -10.05 -14.28 -18.49
N ALA A 466 -10.99 -14.06 -17.58
CA ALA A 466 -10.78 -14.23 -16.16
C ALA A 466 -11.42 -15.54 -15.66
N ALA A 467 -10.70 -16.25 -14.79
CA ALA A 467 -11.18 -17.48 -14.18
C ALA A 467 -11.91 -17.17 -12.86
N GLY A 468 -13.19 -17.59 -12.77
CA GLY A 468 -14.00 -17.45 -11.55
C GLY A 468 -14.51 -16.02 -11.28
N ALA A 469 -15.30 -15.88 -10.21
CA ALA A 469 -15.98 -14.63 -9.86
C ALA A 469 -15.03 -13.50 -9.42
N ALA A 470 -13.99 -13.80 -8.63
CA ALA A 470 -12.94 -12.84 -8.27
C ALA A 470 -12.21 -12.30 -9.50
N GLY A 471 -11.84 -13.19 -10.43
CA GLY A 471 -11.21 -12.80 -11.68
C GLY A 471 -12.10 -11.88 -12.51
N HIS A 472 -13.40 -12.16 -12.57
CA HIS A 472 -14.35 -11.31 -13.29
C HIS A 472 -14.44 -9.90 -12.68
N LEU A 473 -14.56 -9.80 -11.36
CA LEU A 473 -14.57 -8.51 -10.64
C LEU A 473 -13.29 -7.70 -10.88
N ILE A 474 -12.13 -8.35 -10.85
CA ILE A 474 -10.85 -7.72 -11.14
C ILE A 474 -10.80 -7.23 -12.59
N ALA A 475 -11.22 -8.06 -13.55
CA ALA A 475 -11.20 -7.71 -14.96
C ALA A 475 -12.15 -6.55 -15.30
N GLU A 476 -13.35 -6.53 -14.72
CA GLU A 476 -14.30 -5.41 -14.84
C GLU A 476 -13.73 -4.12 -14.24
N HIS A 477 -13.13 -4.21 -13.06
CA HIS A 477 -12.49 -3.06 -12.41
C HIS A 477 -11.35 -2.49 -13.25
N LEU A 478 -10.44 -3.34 -13.74
CA LEU A 478 -9.34 -2.93 -14.61
C LEU A 478 -9.87 -2.25 -15.88
N ALA A 479 -10.90 -2.82 -16.51
CA ALA A 479 -11.55 -2.21 -17.67
C ALA A 479 -12.17 -0.84 -17.33
N ALA A 480 -12.73 -0.67 -16.13
CA ALA A 480 -13.27 0.61 -15.67
C ALA A 480 -12.17 1.66 -15.40
N LEU A 481 -11.02 1.27 -14.84
CA LEU A 481 -9.86 2.18 -14.69
C LEU A 481 -9.38 2.68 -16.06
N TRP A 482 -9.22 1.78 -17.02
CA TRP A 482 -8.79 2.14 -18.38
C TRP A 482 -9.78 3.04 -19.11
N ARG A 483 -11.09 2.78 -19.01
CA ARG A 483 -12.12 3.67 -19.57
C ARG A 483 -12.06 5.07 -18.95
N GLY A 484 -11.83 5.17 -17.64
CA GLY A 484 -11.64 6.45 -16.96
C GLY A 484 -10.39 7.20 -17.42
N ALA A 485 -9.33 6.47 -17.80
CA ALA A 485 -8.08 7.04 -18.29
C ALA A 485 -8.16 7.54 -19.75
N ALA A 486 -9.05 6.97 -20.58
CA ALA A 486 -9.18 7.26 -22.02
C ALA A 486 -9.19 8.76 -22.39
N PRO A 487 -9.91 9.66 -21.69
CA PRO A 487 -9.93 11.08 -22.03
C PRO A 487 -8.60 11.80 -21.82
N ALA A 488 -7.70 11.30 -20.97
CA ALA A 488 -6.36 11.87 -20.80
C ALA A 488 -5.43 11.47 -21.94
N PHE A 489 -5.55 10.23 -22.42
CA PHE A 489 -4.82 9.77 -23.60
C PHE A 489 -5.25 10.58 -24.84
N GLY A 490 -6.57 10.67 -25.11
CA GLY A 490 -7.08 11.43 -26.26
C GLY A 490 -6.60 12.88 -26.33
N ARG A 491 -6.63 13.60 -25.21
CA ARG A 491 -6.13 14.99 -25.12
C ARG A 491 -4.64 15.15 -25.44
N ALA A 492 -3.82 14.12 -25.27
CA ALA A 492 -2.41 14.16 -25.61
C ALA A 492 -2.14 14.03 -27.13
N ALA A 493 -3.14 13.66 -27.93
CA ALA A 493 -2.99 13.43 -29.38
C ALA A 493 -3.64 14.50 -30.27
N THR A 494 -4.66 15.23 -29.79
CA THR A 494 -5.37 16.25 -30.60
C THR A 494 -5.04 17.70 -30.26
N ALA A 495 -4.39 17.94 -29.12
CA ALA A 495 -3.81 19.23 -28.81
C ALA A 495 -2.46 19.33 -29.50
#